data_AF-A0A932F6R2-F1
#
_entry.id   AF-A0A932F6R2-F1
#
_cell.length_a   1.000
_cell.length_b   1.000
_cell.length_c   1.000
_cell.angle_alpha   90.00
_cell.angle_beta   90.00
_cell.angle_gamma   90.00
#
_symmetry.space_group_name_H-M   'P 1'
#
loop_
_entity.id
_entity.type
_entity.pdbx_description
1 polymer ?
#
loop_
_entity_poly.entity_id
_entity_poly.type
_entity_poly.pdbx_seq_one_letter_code
_entity_poly.pdbx_strand_id
1 'polypeptide(L)'
;MHICQAPLPEVRAELVPAVLSVRQARTLRGLSRGFTLLELLVVLVIIGLLAGYVGPRFFAQIGKSEVKTAAAQLDALGKALDQYRLDTGHYPSSEQGLNALWVKPGDESRWWGPYLRKAPPKDPWGREYQYKAPGEHGDYDLFSLGKDGREGGDGEDQDITNW
;
A
#
# COMPACT_ATOMS: atom_id res chain seq x y z
N MET A 1 -51.81 -33.43 3.81
CA MET A 1 -53.11 -33.03 4.38
C MET A 1 -53.21 -33.65 5.76
N HIS A 2 -52.78 -32.94 6.79
CA HIS A 2 -53.30 -33.05 8.16
C HIS A 2 -52.79 -31.85 8.94
N ILE A 3 -53.76 -31.04 9.35
CA ILE A 3 -53.65 -29.78 10.08
C ILE A 3 -53.79 -30.18 11.55
N CYS A 4 -52.91 -29.73 12.44
CA CYS A 4 -53.20 -29.69 13.87
C CYS A 4 -52.41 -28.56 14.51
N GLN A 5 -53.13 -27.46 14.70
CA GLN A 5 -52.78 -26.25 15.43
C GLN A 5 -53.62 -26.24 16.70
N ALA A 6 -53.00 -26.17 17.88
CA ALA A 6 -53.63 -25.83 19.17
C ALA A 6 -52.53 -25.63 20.25
N PRO A 7 -52.81 -25.04 21.42
CA PRO A 7 -52.74 -23.61 21.69
C PRO A 7 -51.77 -23.27 22.85
N LEU A 8 -51.49 -21.97 23.02
CA LEU A 8 -50.70 -21.40 24.13
C LEU A 8 -51.41 -21.58 25.48
N PRO A 9 -50.68 -21.91 26.58
CA PRO A 9 -51.15 -21.68 27.94
C PRO A 9 -50.49 -20.46 28.61
N GLU A 10 -51.40 -19.58 29.02
CA GLU A 10 -51.42 -18.59 30.10
C GLU A 10 -50.15 -18.22 30.90
N VAL A 11 -49.94 -16.90 30.95
CA VAL A 11 -49.15 -16.15 31.93
C VAL A 11 -49.73 -16.33 33.34
N ARG A 12 -48.88 -16.71 34.31
CA ARG A 12 -49.11 -16.42 35.73
C ARG A 12 -47.88 -15.76 36.33
N ALA A 13 -48.12 -14.58 36.87
CA ALA A 13 -47.19 -13.80 37.67
C ALA A 13 -47.00 -14.45 39.04
N GLU A 14 -45.75 -14.66 39.45
CA GLU A 14 -45.40 -14.79 40.86
C GLU A 14 -44.35 -13.74 41.22
N LEU A 15 -44.75 -12.86 42.13
CA LEU A 15 -43.92 -11.93 42.87
C LEU A 15 -42.98 -12.69 43.80
N VAL A 16 -41.69 -12.40 43.73
CA VAL A 16 -40.80 -12.58 44.90
C VAL A 16 -39.89 -11.35 45.02
N PRO A 17 -39.99 -10.56 46.10
CA PRO A 17 -39.13 -9.40 46.32
C PRO A 17 -37.81 -9.87 46.96
N ALA A 18 -36.76 -10.01 46.17
CA ALA A 18 -35.42 -10.23 46.70
C ALA A 18 -34.78 -8.87 47.02
N VAL A 19 -35.04 -8.38 48.23
CA VAL A 19 -34.30 -7.28 48.87
C VAL A 19 -32.86 -7.74 49.09
N LEU A 20 -31.97 -7.44 48.14
CA LEU A 20 -30.53 -7.65 48.33
C LEU A 20 -29.93 -6.42 49.01
N SER A 21 -29.61 -6.65 50.28
CA SER A 21 -28.73 -5.90 51.17
C SER A 21 -27.65 -5.09 50.44
N VAL A 22 -27.69 -3.78 50.67
CA VAL A 22 -26.64 -2.82 50.31
C VAL A 22 -25.37 -3.19 51.07
N ARG A 23 -24.44 -3.91 50.43
CA ARG A 23 -23.05 -3.95 50.87
C ARG A 23 -22.34 -2.73 50.30
N GLN A 24 -22.13 -1.75 51.18
CA GLN A 24 -21.44 -0.50 50.91
C GLN A 24 -19.98 -0.79 50.56
N ALA A 25 -19.68 -0.94 49.26
CA ALA A 25 -18.31 -0.90 48.77
C ALA A 25 -17.76 0.50 49.06
N ARG A 26 -16.79 0.60 49.98
CA ARG A 26 -15.99 1.82 50.12
C ARG A 26 -15.15 1.96 48.86
N THR A 27 -15.70 2.65 47.86
CA THR A 27 -14.94 3.12 46.70
C THR A 27 -13.84 4.01 47.25
N LEU A 28 -12.61 3.53 47.22
CA LEU A 28 -11.45 4.39 47.34
C LEU A 28 -11.58 5.37 46.18
N ARG A 29 -12.05 6.59 46.48
CA ARG A 29 -12.02 7.70 45.54
C ARG A 29 -10.55 7.95 45.26
N GLY A 30 -10.04 7.31 44.20
CA GLY A 30 -8.80 7.74 43.57
C GLY A 30 -8.96 9.22 43.32
N LEU A 31 -8.01 10.00 43.84
CA LEU A 31 -7.92 11.43 43.57
C LEU A 31 -7.83 11.58 42.06
N SER A 32 -8.95 11.88 41.40
CA SER A 32 -8.96 12.34 40.02
C SER A 32 -8.25 13.69 40.00
N ARG A 33 -6.92 13.65 39.96
CA ARG A 33 -6.08 14.81 39.62
C ARG A 33 -6.42 15.15 38.18
N GLY A 34 -7.17 16.22 37.99
CA GLY A 34 -7.36 16.80 36.67
C GLY A 34 -6.00 17.17 36.07
N PHE A 35 -5.86 17.00 34.76
CA PHE A 35 -4.69 17.51 34.02
C PHE A 35 -4.58 19.02 34.22
N THR A 36 -3.39 19.50 34.58
CA THR A 36 -3.13 20.94 34.59
C THR A 36 -2.88 21.43 33.17
N LEU A 37 -3.19 22.71 32.89
CA LEU A 37 -2.85 23.34 31.60
C LEU A 37 -1.33 23.32 31.34
N LEU A 38 -0.53 23.40 32.40
CA LEU A 38 0.92 23.38 32.32
C LEU A 38 1.47 22.02 31.85
N GLU A 39 0.88 20.91 32.30
CA GLU A 39 1.27 19.56 31.83
C GLU A 39 1.01 19.39 30.33
N LEU A 40 -0.14 19.84 29.84
CA LEU A 40 -0.42 19.80 28.41
C LEU A 40 0.51 20.73 27.62
N LEU A 41 0.84 21.91 28.15
CA LEU A 41 1.78 22.83 27.51
C LEU A 41 3.18 22.20 27.36
N VAL A 42 3.72 21.62 28.43
CA VAL A 42 5.05 20.97 28.39
C VAL A 42 5.06 19.79 27.41
N VAL A 43 3.99 18.98 27.37
CA VAL A 43 3.87 17.86 26.43
C VAL A 43 3.87 18.34 24.97
N LEU A 44 3.11 19.39 24.65
CA LEU A 44 3.07 19.95 23.29
C LEU A 44 4.42 20.52 22.87
N VAL A 45 5.16 21.14 23.79
CA VAL A 45 6.52 21.64 23.53
C VAL A 45 7.46 20.49 23.17
N ILE A 46 7.46 19.40 23.96
CA ILE A 46 8.32 18.24 23.70
C ILE A 46 7.94 17.56 22.38
N ILE A 47 6.65 17.37 22.10
CA ILE A 47 6.17 16.79 20.83
C ILE A 47 6.58 17.68 19.65
N GLY A 48 6.43 19.00 19.76
CA GLY A 48 6.86 19.95 18.72
C GLY A 48 8.36 19.86 18.43
N LEU A 49 9.19 19.80 19.47
CA LEU A 49 10.64 19.67 19.34
C LEU A 49 11.03 18.35 18.68
N LEU A 50 10.45 17.23 19.13
CA LEU A 50 10.72 15.91 18.56
C LEU A 50 10.23 15.82 17.11
N ALA A 51 9.03 16.30 16.81
CA ALA A 51 8.48 16.29 15.46
C ALA A 51 9.33 17.14 14.50
N GLY A 52 9.77 18.33 14.93
CA GLY A 52 10.66 19.18 14.14
C GLY A 52 12.04 18.57 13.89
N TYR A 53 12.57 17.79 14.84
CA TYR A 53 13.87 17.14 14.70
C TYR A 53 13.82 15.85 13.85
N VAL A 54 12.82 15.00 14.08
CA VAL A 54 12.72 13.68 13.43
C VAL A 54 12.05 13.75 12.06
N GLY A 55 11.07 14.64 11.88
CA GLY A 55 10.25 14.74 10.66
C GLY A 55 11.07 14.82 9.38
N PRO A 56 11.96 15.81 9.21
CA PRO A 56 12.74 15.98 7.98
C PRO A 56 13.61 14.77 7.63
N ARG A 57 14.22 14.11 8.65
CA ARG A 57 15.07 12.94 8.43
C ARG A 57 14.27 11.71 8.02
N PHE A 58 13.07 11.54 8.57
CA PHE A 58 12.20 10.42 8.21
C PHE A 58 11.77 10.51 6.73
N PHE A 59 11.33 11.70 6.27
CA PHE A 59 10.95 11.89 4.87
C PHE A 59 12.12 11.69 3.90
N ALA A 60 13.30 12.24 4.19
CA ALA A 60 14.48 12.08 3.33
C ALA A 60 14.97 10.62 3.25
N GLN A 61 14.73 9.82 4.29
CA GLN A 61 15.07 8.39 4.26
C GLN A 61 14.08 7.60 3.41
N ILE A 62 12.79 7.95 3.45
CA ILE A 62 11.75 7.32 2.64
C ILE A 62 12.03 7.57 1.16
N GLY A 63 12.23 8.82 0.74
CA GLY A 63 12.39 9.12 -0.68
C GLY A 63 13.65 8.48 -1.30
N LYS A 64 14.76 8.38 -0.55
CA LYS A 64 15.93 7.57 -0.98
C LYS A 64 15.61 6.09 -1.17
N SER A 65 14.77 5.53 -0.30
CA SER A 65 14.34 4.14 -0.41
C SER A 65 13.41 3.92 -1.60
N GLU A 66 12.55 4.90 -1.89
CA GLU A 66 11.66 4.89 -3.05
C GLU A 66 12.49 4.85 -4.34
N VAL A 67 13.40 5.82 -4.56
CA VAL A 67 14.28 5.85 -5.74
C VAL A 67 15.02 4.53 -5.94
N LYS A 68 15.60 3.97 -4.87
CA LYS A 68 16.30 2.67 -4.93
C LYS A 68 15.36 1.51 -5.28
N THR A 69 14.14 1.52 -4.75
CA THR A 69 13.14 0.49 -5.06
C THR A 69 12.71 0.58 -6.51
N ALA A 70 12.51 1.80 -7.03
CA ALA A 70 12.17 2.02 -8.42
C ALA A 70 13.28 1.51 -9.35
N ALA A 71 14.54 1.86 -9.08
CA ALA A 71 15.69 1.36 -9.85
C ALA A 71 15.78 -0.17 -9.84
N ALA A 72 15.54 -0.81 -8.68
CA ALA A 72 15.55 -2.28 -8.58
C ALA A 72 14.38 -2.95 -9.34
N GLN A 73 13.21 -2.31 -9.33
CA GLN A 73 12.06 -2.77 -10.11
C GLN A 73 12.30 -2.62 -11.62
N LEU A 74 12.92 -1.51 -12.04
CA LEU A 74 13.28 -1.23 -13.42
C LEU A 74 14.30 -2.26 -13.95
N ASP A 75 15.33 -2.59 -13.17
CA ASP A 75 16.28 -3.67 -13.51
C ASP A 75 15.59 -5.05 -13.62
N ALA A 76 14.65 -5.35 -12.71
CA ALA A 76 13.90 -6.60 -12.76
C ALA A 76 12.97 -6.68 -14.00
N LEU A 77 12.33 -5.56 -14.37
CA LEU A 77 11.52 -5.45 -15.57
C LEU A 77 12.37 -5.55 -16.84
N GLY A 78 13.54 -4.91 -16.88
CA GLY A 78 14.49 -5.00 -17.98
C GLY A 78 14.94 -6.45 -18.23
N LYS A 79 15.28 -7.19 -17.17
CA LYS A 79 15.60 -8.63 -17.26
C LYS A 79 14.45 -9.47 -17.82
N ALA A 80 13.21 -9.15 -17.45
CA ALA A 80 12.04 -9.84 -17.99
C ALA A 80 11.80 -9.50 -19.47
N LEU A 81 12.02 -8.25 -19.88
CA LEU A 81 11.99 -7.83 -21.28
C LEU A 81 13.06 -8.55 -22.11
N ASP A 82 14.28 -8.66 -21.59
CA ASP A 82 15.37 -9.37 -22.27
C ASP A 82 15.05 -10.85 -22.44
N GLN A 83 14.50 -11.50 -21.41
CA GLN A 83 14.04 -12.88 -21.51
C GLN A 83 12.92 -13.05 -22.54
N TYR A 84 11.95 -12.12 -22.57
CA TYR A 84 10.91 -12.11 -23.60
C TYR A 84 11.51 -12.07 -25.01
N ARG A 85 12.52 -11.22 -25.23
CA ARG A 85 13.22 -11.10 -26.52
C ARG A 85 14.01 -12.36 -26.86
N LEU A 86 14.64 -13.02 -25.88
CA LEU A 86 15.36 -14.26 -26.13
C LEU A 86 14.44 -15.36 -26.66
N ASP A 87 13.20 -15.43 -26.17
CA ASP A 87 12.26 -16.49 -26.55
C ASP A 87 11.50 -16.14 -27.85
N THR A 88 11.02 -14.91 -27.99
CA THR A 88 10.19 -14.48 -29.14
C THR A 88 11.00 -13.88 -30.29
N GLY A 89 12.18 -13.35 -30.01
CA GLY A 89 13.07 -12.67 -30.97
C GLY A 89 12.90 -11.15 -31.03
N HIS A 90 11.93 -10.57 -30.33
CA HIS A 90 11.68 -9.12 -30.31
C HIS A 90 11.15 -8.68 -28.94
N TYR A 91 11.18 -7.37 -28.66
CA TYR A 91 10.51 -6.83 -27.47
C TYR A 91 8.99 -6.71 -27.70
N PRO A 92 8.17 -6.66 -26.63
CA PRO A 92 6.74 -6.37 -26.75
C PRO A 92 6.50 -4.99 -27.40
N SER A 93 5.41 -4.84 -28.15
CA SER A 93 5.05 -3.52 -28.68
C SER A 93 4.57 -2.57 -27.57
N SER A 94 4.61 -1.26 -27.81
CA SER A 94 4.08 -0.27 -26.84
C SER A 94 2.59 -0.47 -26.52
N GLU A 95 1.82 -1.05 -27.43
CA GLU A 95 0.39 -1.39 -27.20
C GLU A 95 0.22 -2.58 -26.27
N GLN A 96 1.10 -3.58 -26.37
CA GLN A 96 1.12 -4.73 -25.47
C GLN A 96 1.68 -4.33 -24.10
N GLY A 97 2.68 -3.45 -24.09
CA GLY A 97 3.34 -2.90 -22.91
C GLY A 97 3.97 -3.96 -22.01
N LEU A 98 4.17 -3.60 -20.75
CA LEU A 98 4.70 -4.50 -19.73
C LEU A 98 3.74 -5.66 -19.37
N ASN A 99 2.47 -5.59 -19.79
CA ASN A 99 1.50 -6.64 -19.55
C ASN A 99 1.89 -7.95 -20.28
N ALA A 100 2.54 -7.85 -21.45
CA ALA A 100 3.06 -8.99 -22.20
C ALA A 100 4.05 -9.87 -21.42
N LEU A 101 4.65 -9.32 -20.36
CA LEU A 101 5.56 -10.03 -19.47
C LEU A 101 4.83 -10.96 -18.49
N TRP A 102 3.55 -10.66 -18.22
CA TRP A 102 2.71 -11.38 -17.27
C TRP A 102 1.65 -12.23 -17.96
N VAL A 103 1.02 -11.72 -19.00
CA VAL A 103 -0.02 -12.41 -19.78
C VAL A 103 0.47 -12.57 -21.21
N LYS A 104 0.26 -13.75 -21.77
CA LYS A 104 0.59 -14.03 -23.17
C LYS A 104 -0.12 -13.00 -24.10
N PRO A 105 0.62 -12.21 -24.90
CA PRO A 105 0.01 -11.29 -25.84
C PRO A 105 -0.42 -12.02 -27.12
N GLY A 106 -1.66 -11.82 -27.54
CA GLY A 106 -2.18 -12.28 -28.84
C GLY A 106 -1.82 -13.74 -29.18
N ASP A 107 -1.34 -13.95 -30.41
CA ASP A 107 -0.95 -15.27 -30.93
C ASP A 107 0.58 -15.46 -30.99
N GLU A 108 1.28 -15.02 -29.94
CA GLU A 108 2.74 -15.16 -29.84
C GLU A 108 3.11 -16.63 -29.60
N SER A 109 3.36 -17.38 -30.67
CA SER A 109 3.60 -18.84 -30.61
C SER A 109 4.87 -19.22 -29.83
N ARG A 110 5.87 -18.33 -29.81
CA ARG A 110 7.16 -18.54 -29.12
C ARG A 110 7.20 -17.98 -27.69
N TRP A 111 6.07 -17.51 -27.18
CA TRP A 111 5.99 -17.03 -25.80
C TRP A 111 6.10 -18.21 -24.81
N TRP A 112 7.14 -18.22 -23.99
CA TRP A 112 7.44 -19.26 -23.00
C TRP A 112 7.25 -18.78 -21.55
N GLY A 113 6.62 -17.62 -21.39
CA GLY A 113 6.37 -16.98 -20.09
C GLY A 113 5.41 -17.74 -19.16
N PRO A 114 5.01 -17.13 -18.03
CA PRO A 114 5.17 -15.70 -17.71
C PRO A 114 6.59 -15.33 -17.24
N TYR A 115 7.07 -14.18 -17.70
CA TYR A 115 8.39 -13.63 -17.37
C TYR A 115 8.40 -12.90 -16.03
N LEU A 116 7.23 -12.50 -15.54
CA LEU A 116 7.02 -11.98 -14.19
C LEU A 116 6.30 -13.00 -13.32
N ARG A 117 6.56 -12.96 -12.01
CA ARG A 117 5.86 -13.80 -11.02
C ARG A 117 4.49 -13.26 -10.60
N LYS A 118 4.24 -11.98 -10.88
CA LYS A 118 3.03 -11.24 -10.57
C LYS A 118 2.82 -10.19 -11.66
N ALA A 119 1.66 -9.54 -11.63
CA ALA A 119 1.42 -8.36 -12.48
C ALA A 119 2.56 -7.34 -12.36
N PRO A 120 2.86 -6.58 -13.43
CA PRO A 120 3.86 -5.52 -13.40
C PRO A 120 3.68 -4.66 -12.15
N PRO A 121 4.74 -4.48 -11.34
CA PRO A 121 4.65 -3.64 -10.15
C PRO A 121 4.48 -2.19 -10.57
N LYS A 122 3.74 -1.44 -9.75
CA LYS A 122 3.77 0.02 -9.79
C LYS A 122 5.08 0.53 -9.20
N ASP A 123 5.46 1.72 -9.63
CA ASP A 123 6.55 2.48 -9.01
C ASP A 123 6.23 2.77 -7.52
N PRO A 124 7.22 3.17 -6.71
CA PRO A 124 7.03 3.44 -5.28
C PRO A 124 5.98 4.52 -4.97
N TRP A 125 5.70 5.40 -5.94
CA TRP A 125 4.74 6.49 -5.84
C TRP A 125 3.36 6.11 -6.38
N GLY A 126 3.16 4.84 -6.78
CA GLY A 126 1.88 4.27 -7.17
C GLY A 126 1.48 4.46 -8.64
N ARG A 127 2.41 4.85 -9.52
CA ARG A 127 2.20 4.97 -10.97
C ARG A 127 2.73 3.74 -11.72
N GLU A 128 2.26 3.58 -12.94
CA GLU A 128 2.79 2.56 -13.86
C GLU A 128 4.16 2.99 -14.41
N TYR A 129 5.02 2.03 -14.69
CA TYR A 129 6.26 2.28 -15.43
C TYR A 129 5.94 2.59 -16.89
N GLN A 130 6.65 3.56 -17.46
CA GLN A 130 6.51 3.95 -18.85
C GLN A 130 7.40 3.06 -19.70
N TYR A 131 6.82 2.44 -20.71
CA TYR A 131 7.51 1.54 -21.63
C TYR A 131 7.22 1.95 -23.07
N LYS A 132 8.26 2.03 -23.90
CA LYS A 132 8.17 2.35 -25.32
C LYS A 132 9.13 1.49 -26.12
N ALA A 133 8.61 0.85 -27.17
CA ALA A 133 9.39 0.11 -28.15
C ALA A 133 8.88 0.39 -29.58
N PRO A 134 9.76 0.80 -30.52
CA PRO A 134 11.19 1.08 -30.33
C PRO A 134 11.44 2.28 -29.42
N GLY A 135 12.51 2.23 -28.62
CA GLY A 135 12.94 3.32 -27.75
C GLY A 135 13.59 4.47 -28.51
N GLU A 136 13.69 5.63 -27.87
CA GLU A 136 14.47 6.78 -28.34
C GLU A 136 15.96 6.64 -27.97
N HIS A 137 16.26 5.95 -26.86
CA HIS A 137 17.63 5.80 -26.34
C HIS A 137 18.23 4.40 -26.58
N GLY A 138 17.48 3.51 -27.22
CA GLY A 138 17.92 2.15 -27.51
C GLY A 138 16.82 1.28 -28.12
N ASP A 139 16.92 -0.03 -27.92
CA ASP A 139 15.90 -0.98 -28.42
C ASP A 139 14.53 -0.75 -27.74
N TYR A 140 14.54 -0.34 -26.48
CA TYR A 140 13.36 0.08 -25.71
C TYR A 140 13.73 1.14 -24.68
N ASP A 141 12.75 1.98 -24.34
CA ASP A 141 12.83 2.89 -23.22
C ASP A 141 11.92 2.37 -22.09
N LEU A 142 12.46 2.30 -20.89
CA LEU A 142 11.75 1.94 -19.67
C LEU A 142 12.12 2.94 -18.58
N PHE A 143 11.14 3.65 -18.03
CA PHE A 143 11.41 4.68 -17.04
C PHE A 143 10.24 4.93 -16.07
N SER A 144 10.54 5.59 -14.95
CA SER A 144 9.58 6.14 -13.99
C SER A 144 9.86 7.63 -13.81
N LEU A 145 8.81 8.44 -13.75
CA LEU A 145 8.86 9.92 -13.75
C LEU A 145 9.24 10.54 -12.38
N GLY A 146 9.95 9.81 -11.51
CA GLY A 146 10.32 10.29 -10.18
C GLY A 146 9.13 10.69 -9.30
N LYS A 147 9.34 11.17 -8.08
CA LYS A 147 8.25 11.47 -7.14
C LYS A 147 7.20 12.46 -7.65
N ASP A 148 7.59 13.45 -8.45
CA ASP A 148 6.70 14.51 -8.94
C ASP A 148 5.81 14.09 -10.13
N GLY A 149 6.21 13.04 -10.87
CA GLY A 149 5.46 12.49 -11.99
C GLY A 149 5.56 13.31 -13.25
N ARG A 150 6.66 14.05 -13.41
CA ARG A 150 6.93 14.87 -14.59
C ARG A 150 8.29 14.52 -15.13
N GLU A 151 8.46 14.73 -16.43
CA GLU A 151 9.77 14.55 -17.05
C GLU A 151 10.78 15.56 -16.48
N GLY A 152 11.99 15.08 -16.21
CA GLY A 152 13.09 15.83 -15.62
C GLY A 152 13.14 15.68 -14.10
N GLY A 153 13.29 16.80 -13.40
CA GLY A 153 13.41 16.84 -11.94
C GLY A 153 14.83 16.60 -11.40
N ASP A 154 14.98 16.83 -10.10
CA ASP A 154 16.22 16.65 -9.34
C ASP A 154 15.97 15.82 -8.08
N GLY A 155 16.98 15.07 -7.64
CA GLY A 155 16.91 14.32 -6.39
C GLY A 155 15.87 13.20 -6.42
N GLU A 156 14.81 13.32 -5.61
CA GLU A 156 13.71 12.33 -5.55
C GLU A 156 12.72 12.50 -6.70
N ASP A 157 12.70 13.68 -7.32
CA ASP A 157 11.83 14.02 -8.44
C ASP A 157 12.47 13.65 -9.79
N GLN A 158 13.75 13.24 -9.79
CA GLN A 158 14.46 12.86 -10.99
C GLN A 158 13.89 11.58 -11.61
N ASP A 159 13.74 11.60 -12.94
CA ASP A 159 13.41 10.43 -13.74
C ASP A 159 14.40 9.28 -13.51
N ILE A 160 13.86 8.07 -13.38
CA ILE A 160 14.63 6.84 -13.21
C ILE A 160 14.49 6.04 -14.50
N THR A 161 15.60 5.92 -15.24
CA THR A 161 15.64 5.45 -16.63
C THR A 161 16.47 4.18 -16.78
N ASN A 162 16.32 3.46 -17.91
CA ASN A 162 17.17 2.32 -18.26
C ASN A 162 18.46 2.69 -19.01
N TRP A 163 18.62 3.96 -19.41
CA TRP A 163 19.82 4.52 -20.06
C TRP A 163 20.62 5.42 -19.11
#